data_AF-A0A5R9P0R0-F1
#
_entry.id   AF-A0A5R9P0R0-F1
#
_cell.length_a   1.000
_cell.length_b   1.000
_cell.length_c   1.000
_cell.angle_alpha   90.00
_cell.angle_beta   90.00
_cell.angle_gamma   90.00
#
_symmetry.space_group_name_H-M   'P 1'
#
loop_
_entity.id
_entity.type
_entity.pdbx_description
1 polymer ?
#
loop_
_entity_poly.entity_id
_entity_poly.type
_entity_poly.pdbx_seq_one_letter_code
_entity_poly.pdbx_strand_id
1 'polypeptide(L)'
;MEFERWKALPPVANLAKSLSFDAELLQCKDWDEYAKRFIAANGDDGHMIEAARRLSKTASTGEISVLAAMLHAGDFSHVADEISQVGVWSRFERTRGDHAEAVALAIKRS
;
A
#
# COMPACT_ATOMS: atom_id res chain seq x y z
N MET A 1 -16.95 5.37 -1.41
CA MET A 1 -17.20 3.98 -1.86
C MET A 1 -15.92 3.29 -2.31
N GLU A 2 -15.10 3.93 -3.16
CA GLU A 2 -13.85 3.31 -3.67
C GLU A 2 -12.85 2.98 -2.55
N PHE A 3 -12.69 3.87 -1.55
CA PHE A 3 -11.82 3.63 -0.39
C PHE A 3 -12.28 2.47 0.51
N GLU A 4 -13.56 2.46 0.89
CA GLU A 4 -14.14 1.37 1.71
C GLU A 4 -13.98 0.00 1.04
N ARG A 5 -14.17 -0.05 -0.29
CA ARG A 5 -13.91 -1.26 -1.07
C ARG A 5 -12.44 -1.62 -1.06
N TRP A 6 -11.57 -0.65 -1.31
CA TRP A 6 -10.12 -0.86 -1.34
C TRP A 6 -9.58 -1.45 -0.03
N LYS A 7 -9.91 -0.84 1.12
CA LYS A 7 -9.40 -1.30 2.42
C LYS A 7 -9.94 -2.68 2.83
N ALA A 8 -11.07 -3.11 2.27
CA ALA A 8 -11.66 -4.42 2.50
C ALA A 8 -11.07 -5.53 1.61
N LEU A 9 -10.28 -5.20 0.59
CA LEU A 9 -9.66 -6.21 -0.28
C LEU A 9 -8.65 -7.06 0.51
N PRO A 10 -8.69 -8.40 0.39
CA PRO A 10 -7.77 -9.30 1.09
C PRO A 10 -6.27 -8.92 0.97
N PRO A 11 -5.72 -8.58 -0.22
CA PRO A 11 -4.31 -8.19 -0.30
C PRO A 11 -3.98 -6.92 0.46
N VAL A 12 -4.90 -5.95 0.54
CA VAL A 12 -4.71 -4.70 1.30
C VAL A 12 -4.75 -4.99 2.80
N ALA A 13 -5.76 -5.71 3.26
CA ALA A 13 -5.92 -6.06 4.67
C ALA A 13 -4.75 -6.91 5.20
N ASN A 14 -4.28 -7.88 4.40
CA ASN A 14 -3.15 -8.73 4.77
C ASN A 14 -1.85 -7.93 4.87
N LEU A 15 -1.57 -7.05 3.90
CA LEU A 15 -0.37 -6.21 3.94
C LEU A 15 -0.43 -5.18 5.08
N ALA A 16 -1.59 -4.58 5.33
CA ALA A 16 -1.77 -3.68 6.47
C ALA A 16 -1.46 -4.39 7.79
N LYS A 17 -1.91 -5.63 7.96
CA LYS A 17 -1.58 -6.46 9.12
C LYS A 17 -0.08 -6.78 9.20
N SER A 18 0.56 -7.08 8.07
CA SER A 18 2.01 -7.30 8.02
C SER A 18 2.84 -6.06 8.36
N LEU A 19 2.27 -4.88 8.15
CA LEU A 19 2.86 -3.59 8.53
C LEU A 19 2.47 -3.16 9.95
N SER A 20 1.63 -3.93 10.66
CA SER A 20 1.02 -3.52 11.93
C SER A 20 0.25 -2.19 11.84
N PHE A 21 -0.45 -1.99 10.73
CA PHE A 21 -1.25 -0.78 10.42
C PHE A 21 -2.73 -1.11 10.19
N ASP A 22 -3.17 -2.35 10.44
CA ASP A 22 -4.55 -2.77 10.22
C ASP A 22 -5.55 -2.03 11.12
N ALA A 23 -5.20 -1.75 12.37
CA ALA A 23 -6.07 -1.02 13.30
C ALA A 23 -6.28 0.44 12.88
N GLU A 24 -5.24 1.09 12.37
CA GLU A 24 -5.25 2.46 11.86
C GLU A 24 -6.01 2.53 10.53
N LEU A 25 -5.76 1.58 9.63
CA LEU A 25 -6.45 1.48 8.35
C LEU A 25 -7.97 1.32 8.53
N LEU A 26 -8.40 0.51 9.50
CA LEU A 26 -9.84 0.31 9.79
C LEU A 26 -10.55 1.61 10.19
N GLN A 27 -9.83 2.52 10.85
CA GLN A 27 -10.38 3.81 11.28
C GLN A 27 -10.44 4.84 10.17
N CYS A 28 -9.69 4.66 9.08
CA CYS A 28 -9.69 5.57 7.96
C CYS A 28 -11.05 5.55 7.25
N LYS A 29 -11.57 6.73 6.91
CA LYS A 29 -12.83 6.89 6.15
C LYS A 29 -12.61 7.21 4.68
N ASP A 30 -11.44 7.78 4.37
CA ASP A 30 -11.06 8.22 3.03
C ASP A 30 -9.53 8.19 2.85
N TRP A 31 -9.10 8.56 1.64
CA TRP A 31 -7.69 8.59 1.26
C TRP A 31 -6.88 9.65 2.02
N ASP A 32 -7.48 10.79 2.35
CA ASP A 32 -6.82 11.87 3.08
C ASP A 32 -6.51 11.46 4.52
N GLU A 33 -7.47 10.83 5.18
CA GLU A 33 -7.29 10.28 6.53
C GLU A 33 -6.27 9.14 6.51
N TYR A 34 -6.30 8.28 5.49
CA TYR A 34 -5.29 7.24 5.28
C TYR A 34 -3.89 7.83 5.16
N ALA A 35 -3.67 8.81 4.29
CA ALA A 35 -2.35 9.42 4.11
C ALA A 35 -1.85 10.07 5.40
N LYS A 36 -2.70 10.87 6.08
CA LYS A 36 -2.35 11.49 7.37
C LYS A 36 -1.99 10.46 8.43
N ARG A 37 -2.76 9.38 8.56
CA ARG A 37 -2.50 8.32 9.54
C ARG A 37 -1.27 7.50 9.18
N PHE A 38 -1.02 7.22 7.91
CA PHE A 38 0.16 6.49 7.47
C PHE A 38 1.44 7.31 7.71
N ILE A 39 1.40 8.61 7.45
CA ILE A 39 2.49 9.55 7.78
C ILE A 39 2.71 9.60 9.30
N ALA A 40 1.64 9.75 10.07
CA ALA A 40 1.71 9.79 11.53
C ALA A 40 2.23 8.47 12.12
N ALA A 41 1.81 7.33 11.55
CA ALA A 41 2.36 6.03 11.88
C ALA A 41 3.84 6.04 11.57
N ASN A 42 4.27 6.31 10.32
CA ASN A 42 5.68 6.32 9.97
C ASN A 42 6.57 7.10 10.95
N GLY A 43 6.09 8.26 11.41
CA GLY A 43 6.75 9.09 12.41
C GLY A 43 8.13 9.57 11.95
N ASP A 44 8.87 10.17 12.88
CA ASP A 44 10.24 10.66 12.61
C ASP A 44 11.26 9.51 12.49
N ASP A 45 10.95 8.36 13.09
CA ASP A 45 11.81 7.17 13.11
C ASP A 45 11.70 6.32 11.83
N GLY A 46 10.78 6.66 10.91
CA GLY A 46 10.66 6.00 9.61
C GLY A 46 10.21 4.54 9.67
N HIS A 47 9.52 4.13 10.75
CA HIS A 47 9.33 2.72 11.05
C HIS A 47 8.45 1.99 10.02
N MET A 48 7.47 2.70 9.43
CA MET A 48 6.57 2.14 8.42
C MET A 48 7.31 1.90 7.11
N ILE A 49 8.17 2.83 6.69
CA ILE A 49 9.02 2.67 5.51
C ILE A 49 9.97 1.48 5.70
N GLU A 50 10.60 1.37 6.86
CA GLU A 50 11.50 0.26 7.15
C GLU A 50 10.77 -1.09 7.21
N ALA A 51 9.54 -1.12 7.74
CA ALA A 51 8.69 -2.31 7.68
C ALA A 51 8.35 -2.69 6.22
N ALA A 52 7.97 -1.72 5.40
CA ALA A 52 7.67 -1.95 3.98
C ALA A 52 8.90 -2.45 3.20
N ARG A 53 10.10 -1.90 3.47
CA ARG A 53 11.37 -2.38 2.89
C ARG A 53 11.72 -3.80 3.30
N ARG A 54 11.44 -4.20 4.55
CA ARG A 54 11.64 -5.58 5.00
C ARG A 54 10.65 -6.52 4.32
N LEU A 55 9.38 -6.12 4.24
CA LEU A 55 8.31 -6.90 3.64
C LEU A 55 8.54 -7.13 2.14
N SER A 56 9.02 -6.11 1.41
CA SER A 56 9.27 -6.23 -0.03
C SER A 56 10.33 -7.27 -0.41
N LYS A 57 11.21 -7.65 0.53
CA LYS A 57 12.25 -8.69 0.30
C LYS A 57 11.68 -10.12 0.29
N THR A 58 10.52 -10.34 0.89
CA THR A 58 9.90 -11.68 1.01
C THR A 58 8.52 -11.76 0.35
N ALA A 59 7.91 -10.63 0.01
CA ALA A 59 6.62 -10.54 -0.65
C ALA A 59 6.66 -11.08 -2.09
N SER A 60 5.55 -11.68 -2.50
CA SER A 60 5.31 -12.06 -3.90
C SER A 60 5.23 -10.84 -4.82
N THR A 61 5.33 -11.05 -6.13
CA THR A 61 5.21 -9.95 -7.11
C THR A 61 3.90 -9.18 -6.98
N GLY A 62 2.78 -9.87 -6.73
CA GLY A 62 1.47 -9.23 -6.54
C GLY A 62 1.41 -8.40 -5.25
N GLU A 63 1.95 -8.92 -4.16
CA GLU A 63 2.03 -8.21 -2.89
C GLU A 63 2.93 -6.98 -2.96
N ILE A 64 4.08 -7.06 -3.66
CA ILE A 64 4.94 -5.90 -3.89
C ILE A 64 4.17 -4.81 -4.66
N SER A 65 3.39 -5.18 -5.68
CA SER A 65 2.56 -4.24 -6.42
C SER A 65 1.53 -3.55 -5.53
N VAL A 66 0.86 -4.28 -4.64
CA VAL A 66 -0.13 -3.70 -3.72
C VAL A 66 0.56 -2.84 -2.65
N LEU A 67 1.70 -3.29 -2.12
CA LEU A 67 2.50 -2.53 -1.15
C LEU A 67 2.99 -1.20 -1.73
N ALA A 68 3.49 -1.20 -2.98
CA ALA A 68 3.87 0.01 -3.68
C ALA A 68 2.68 0.95 -3.87
N ALA A 69 1.50 0.42 -4.21
CA ALA A 69 0.29 1.20 -4.35
C ALA A 69 -0.19 1.79 -3.00
N MET A 70 -0.09 1.03 -1.90
CA MET A 70 -0.36 1.50 -0.53
C MET A 70 0.58 2.65 -0.13
N LEU A 71 1.88 2.52 -0.42
CA LEU A 71 2.87 3.56 -0.15
C LEU A 71 2.62 4.81 -0.99
N HIS A 72 2.31 4.64 -2.28
CA HIS A 72 1.93 5.75 -3.14
C HIS A 72 0.69 6.49 -2.58
N ALA A 73 -0.35 5.73 -2.21
CA ALA A 73 -1.57 6.28 -1.60
C ALA A 73 -1.31 7.00 -0.27
N GLY A 74 -0.22 6.66 0.44
CA GLY A 74 0.20 7.26 1.70
C GLY A 74 1.19 8.43 1.54
N ASP A 75 1.40 8.92 0.32
CA ASP A 75 2.36 9.98 -0.05
C ASP A 75 3.85 9.61 0.05
N PHE A 76 4.15 8.31 0.02
CA PHE A 76 5.52 7.76 -0.03
C PHE A 76 5.88 7.22 -1.42
N SER A 77 5.50 7.94 -2.49
CA SER A 77 5.76 7.53 -3.89
C SER A 77 7.22 7.20 -4.18
N HIS A 78 8.16 7.94 -3.59
CA HIS A 78 9.59 7.68 -3.76
C HIS A 78 10.01 6.31 -3.22
N VAL A 79 9.41 5.86 -2.11
CA VAL A 79 9.62 4.52 -1.56
C VAL A 79 8.92 3.47 -2.41
N ALA A 80 7.73 3.77 -2.92
CA ALA A 80 7.00 2.88 -3.82
C ALA A 80 7.82 2.55 -5.08
N ASP A 81 8.51 3.56 -5.64
CA ASP A 81 9.41 3.39 -6.78
C ASP A 81 10.66 2.57 -6.40
N GLU A 82 11.27 2.85 -5.24
CA GLU A 82 12.43 2.12 -4.72
C GLU A 82 12.15 0.61 -4.58
N ILE A 83 11.06 0.24 -3.89
CA ILE A 83 10.75 -1.17 -3.62
C ILE A 83 10.33 -1.93 -4.88
N SER A 84 9.89 -1.21 -5.92
CA SER A 84 9.44 -1.81 -7.15
C SER A 84 10.59 -2.24 -8.06
N GLN A 85 11.84 -1.78 -7.80
CA GLN A 85 13.14 -2.15 -8.40
C GLN A 85 13.27 -2.18 -9.95
N VAL A 86 12.17 -2.30 -10.70
CA VAL A 86 12.05 -2.31 -12.16
C VAL A 86 10.63 -1.84 -12.46
N GLY A 87 10.43 -0.52 -12.54
CA GLY A 87 9.18 0.15 -12.95
C GLY A 87 7.87 -0.50 -12.46
N VAL A 88 7.30 0.05 -11.38
CA VAL A 88 5.95 -0.22 -10.83
C VAL A 88 4.94 -0.68 -11.91
N TRP A 89 4.89 0.04 -13.02
CA TRP A 89 3.96 -0.15 -14.14
C TRP A 89 4.14 -1.45 -14.94
N SER A 90 5.38 -1.93 -15.11
CA SER A 90 5.66 -3.16 -15.86
C SER A 90 5.17 -4.42 -15.13
N ARG A 91 5.07 -4.36 -13.80
CA ARG A 91 4.59 -5.47 -12.97
C ARG A 91 3.07 -5.56 -12.95
N PHE A 92 2.38 -4.43 -13.13
CA PHE A 92 0.92 -4.39 -13.14
C PHE A 92 0.28 -5.15 -14.31
N GLU A 93 0.99 -5.32 -15.43
CA GLU A 93 0.51 -6.16 -16.55
C GLU A 93 0.30 -7.64 -16.17
N ARG A 94 0.93 -8.09 -15.08
CA ARG A 94 0.86 -9.49 -14.61
C ARG A 94 0.03 -9.67 -13.35
N THR A 95 -0.43 -8.58 -12.73
CA THR A 95 -1.27 -8.62 -11.53
C THR A 95 -2.72 -8.93 -11.93
N ARG A 96 -3.36 -9.89 -11.25
CA ARG A 96 -4.73 -10.34 -11.56
C ARG A 96 -5.60 -10.38 -10.30
N GLY A 97 -6.91 -10.33 -10.49
CA GLY A 97 -7.90 -10.42 -9.40
C GLY A 97 -7.76 -9.29 -8.39
N ASP A 98 -7.97 -9.60 -7.11
CA ASP A 98 -8.00 -8.63 -6.01
C ASP A 98 -6.74 -7.76 -5.90
N HIS A 99 -5.57 -8.29 -6.30
CA HIS A 99 -4.34 -7.51 -6.30
C HIS A 99 -4.37 -6.39 -7.36
N ALA A 100 -4.92 -6.68 -8.55
CA ALA A 100 -5.02 -5.68 -9.62
C ALA A 100 -6.06 -4.61 -9.26
N GLU A 101 -7.15 -5.03 -8.62
CA GLU A 101 -8.17 -4.13 -8.13
C GLU A 101 -7.64 -3.21 -7.01
N ALA A 102 -6.91 -3.78 -6.05
CA ALA A 102 -6.30 -3.03 -4.96
C ALA A 102 -5.35 -1.94 -5.47
N VAL A 103 -4.53 -2.29 -6.45
CA VAL A 103 -3.64 -1.33 -7.13
C VAL A 103 -4.45 -0.24 -7.85
N ALA A 104 -5.43 -0.63 -8.66
CA ALA A 104 -6.19 0.31 -9.49
C ALA A 104 -6.93 1.35 -8.64
N LEU A 105 -7.56 0.93 -7.54
CA LEU A 105 -8.26 1.82 -6.63
C LEU A 105 -7.30 2.79 -5.92
N ALA A 106 -6.13 2.32 -5.50
CA ALA A 106 -5.11 3.17 -4.85
C ALA A 106 -4.52 4.22 -5.80
N ILE A 107 -4.30 3.88 -7.07
CA ILE A 107 -3.75 4.82 -8.06
C ILE A 107 -4.81 5.86 -8.47
N LYS A 108 -6.07 5.44 -8.63
CA LYS A 108 -7.14 6.31 -9.10
C LYS A 108 -7.52 7.40 -8.09
N ARG A 109 -7.11 7.26 -6.80
CA ARG A 109 -7.45 8.16 -5.68
C ARG A 109 -7.68 9.61 -6.16
N SER A 110 -8.95 10.03 -6.16
CA SER A 110 -9.44 11.33 -6.61
C SER A 110 -10.12 12.06 -5.47
#